data_AF-A0A382R3N1-F1
#
_entry.id   AF-A0A382R3N1-F1
#
_cell.length_a   1.000
_cell.length_b   1.000
_cell.length_c   1.000
_cell.angle_alpha   90.00
_cell.angle_beta   90.00
_cell.angle_gamma   90.00
#
_symmetry.space_group_name_H-M   'P 1'
#
loop_
_entity.id
_entity.type
_entity.pdbx_description
1 polymer ?
#
loop_
_entity_poly.entity_id
_entity_poly.type
_entity_poly.pdbx_seq_one_letter_code
_entity_poly.pdbx_strand_id
1 'polypeptide(L)'
;VQKINIFHRTLYRISKPAQLKPHKLYLRPRGGHDVRISRSLLSIKPHAELNWFGDELGNSIAVATIEERSDSLQITSEHLVEQYQQQSN
;
A
#
# COMPACT_ATOMS: atom_id res chain seq x y z
N VAL A 1 -22.07 8.65 -6.82
CA VAL A 1 -20.87 8.00 -6.21
C VAL A 1 -20.17 7.19 -7.28
N GLN A 2 -18.91 7.46 -7.53
CA GLN A 2 -18.07 6.70 -8.47
C GLN A 2 -17.24 5.69 -7.68
N LYS A 3 -17.15 4.44 -8.16
CA LYS A 3 -16.29 3.41 -7.60
C LYS A 3 -15.06 3.22 -8.46
N ILE A 4 -13.88 3.27 -7.85
CA ILE A 4 -12.58 3.12 -8.52
C ILE A 4 -11.84 1.97 -7.84
N ASN A 5 -11.45 0.97 -8.63
CA ASN A 5 -10.51 -0.06 -8.16
C ASN A 5 -9.08 0.35 -8.56
N ILE A 6 -8.22 0.56 -7.57
CA ILE A 6 -6.82 0.93 -7.75
C ILE A 6 -5.98 -0.31 -7.46
N PHE A 7 -5.30 -0.82 -8.47
CA PHE A 7 -4.34 -1.92 -8.35
C PHE A 7 -2.93 -1.43 -8.63
N HIS A 8 -1.99 -1.73 -7.75
CA HIS A 8 -0.59 -1.37 -7.91
C HIS A 8 0.30 -2.57 -7.58
N ARG A 9 1.29 -2.82 -8.44
CA ARG A 9 2.30 -3.87 -8.25
C ARG A 9 3.70 -3.29 -8.48
N THR A 10 4.55 -3.43 -7.47
CA THR A 10 5.99 -3.15 -7.57
C THR A 10 6.76 -4.45 -7.49
N LEU A 11 7.73 -4.64 -8.38
CA LEU A 11 8.63 -5.79 -8.37
C LEU A 11 10.08 -5.31 -8.41
N TYR A 12 10.79 -5.53 -7.32
CA TYR A 12 12.24 -5.40 -7.26
C TYR A 12 12.89 -6.74 -7.59
N ARG A 13 13.94 -6.69 -8.41
CA ARG A 13 14.82 -7.83 -8.69
C ARG A 13 16.22 -7.47 -8.25
N ILE A 14 16.83 -8.36 -7.48
CA ILE A 14 18.15 -8.22 -6.91
C ILE A 14 19.01 -9.33 -7.50
N SER A 15 20.22 -8.99 -7.95
CA SER A 15 21.07 -9.91 -8.68
C SER A 15 21.51 -11.14 -7.88
N LYS A 16 21.48 -11.08 -6.55
CA LYS A 16 21.78 -12.17 -5.62
C LYS A 16 20.93 -12.05 -4.35
N PRO A 17 20.58 -13.15 -3.67
CA PRO A 17 19.82 -13.09 -2.42
C PRO A 17 20.46 -12.19 -1.35
N ALA A 18 19.73 -11.15 -0.95
CA ALA A 18 20.19 -10.14 0.00
C ALA A 18 19.19 -9.95 1.14
N GLN A 19 19.71 -9.51 2.30
CA GLN A 19 18.83 -9.07 3.38
C GLN A 19 18.14 -7.78 2.97
N LEU A 20 16.81 -7.81 2.94
CA LEU A 20 16.01 -6.62 2.69
C LEU A 20 15.86 -5.83 3.99
N LYS A 21 16.16 -4.53 3.95
CA LYS A 21 15.92 -3.64 5.09
C LYS A 21 14.42 -3.36 5.23
N PRO A 22 13.93 -2.88 6.39
CA PRO A 22 12.53 -2.49 6.53
C PRO A 22 12.10 -1.47 5.46
N HIS A 23 10.97 -1.74 4.79
CA HIS A 23 10.43 -0.89 3.71
C HIS A 23 9.22 -0.10 4.22
N LYS A 24 9.27 1.23 4.11
CA LYS A 24 8.09 2.09 4.35
C LYS A 24 7.20 2.12 3.12
N LEU A 25 5.92 1.82 3.30
CA LEU A 25 4.94 1.70 2.23
C LEU A 25 3.87 2.78 2.38
N TYR A 26 3.82 3.66 1.37
CA TYR A 26 2.82 4.73 1.23
C TYR A 26 1.80 4.34 0.16
N LEU A 27 1.17 3.18 0.33
CA LEU A 27 0.35 2.56 -0.73
C LEU A 27 -1.15 2.79 -0.54
N ARG A 28 -1.61 3.00 0.70
CA ARG A 28 -3.02 3.28 0.96
C ARG A 28 -3.34 4.71 0.51
N PRO A 29 -4.33 4.93 -0.38
CA PRO A 29 -4.79 6.27 -0.72
C PRO A 29 -5.18 7.06 0.53
N ARG A 30 -5.11 8.39 0.44
CA ARG A 30 -5.61 9.24 1.52
C ARG A 30 -7.13 9.31 1.43
N GLY A 31 -7.81 9.09 2.57
CA GLY A 31 -9.24 9.35 2.68
C GLY A 31 -9.50 10.84 2.92
N GLY A 32 -10.70 11.30 2.59
CA GLY A 32 -11.10 12.70 2.80
C GLY A 32 -12.61 12.85 2.69
N HIS A 33 -13.10 14.09 2.75
CA HIS A 33 -14.54 14.39 2.68
C HIS A 33 -15.22 13.80 1.43
N ASP A 34 -14.52 13.85 0.29
CA ASP A 34 -15.08 13.40 -0.99
C ASP A 34 -14.60 12.00 -1.38
N VAL A 35 -13.77 11.34 -0.55
CA VAL A 35 -13.11 10.07 -0.87
C VAL A 35 -13.16 9.11 0.31
N ARG A 36 -13.88 8.00 0.14
CA ARG A 36 -13.93 6.89 1.10
C ARG A 36 -13.21 5.67 0.54
N ILE A 37 -12.41 5.01 1.37
CA ILE A 37 -11.78 3.73 1.04
C ILE A 37 -12.63 2.62 1.62
N SER A 38 -13.30 1.84 0.75
CA SER A 38 -14.20 0.76 1.16
C SER A 38 -13.48 -0.59 1.29
N ARG A 39 -12.38 -0.79 0.58
CA ARG A 39 -11.51 -1.97 0.70
C ARG A 39 -10.05 -1.57 0.54
N SER A 40 -9.17 -2.22 1.30
CA SER A 40 -7.72 -2.08 1.20
C SER A 40 -7.06 -3.43 1.43
N LEU A 41 -6.31 -3.92 0.45
CA LEU A 41 -5.52 -5.15 0.53
C LEU A 41 -4.06 -4.85 0.27
N LEU A 42 -3.19 -5.56 0.98
CA LEU A 42 -1.74 -5.52 0.78
C LEU A 42 -1.21 -6.95 0.82
N SER A 43 -0.41 -7.30 -0.18
CA SER A 43 0.28 -8.58 -0.28
C SER A 43 1.75 -8.33 -0.61
N ILE A 44 2.64 -9.01 0.10
CA ILE A 44 4.09 -8.89 -0.08
C ILE A 44 4.69 -10.28 -0.21
N LYS A 45 5.63 -10.44 -1.15
CA LYS A 45 6.42 -11.65 -1.34
C LYS A 45 7.90 -11.28 -1.44
N PRO A 46 8.83 -11.93 -0.70
CA PRO A 46 8.58 -12.94 0.35
C PRO A 46 7.73 -12.41 1.52
N HIS A 47 7.33 -13.28 2.44
CA HIS A 47 6.50 -12.90 3.58
C HIS A 47 7.13 -11.73 4.35
N ALA A 48 6.30 -10.76 4.71
CA ALA A 48 6.71 -9.59 5.46
C ALA A 48 5.81 -9.40 6.67
N GLU A 49 6.43 -9.13 7.81
CA GLU A 49 5.71 -8.65 8.98
C GLU A 49 5.38 -7.16 8.79
N LEU A 50 4.14 -6.79 9.05
CA LEU A 50 3.62 -5.44 8.79
C LEU A 50 3.31 -4.71 10.10
N ASN A 51 3.97 -3.59 10.31
CA ASN A 51 3.65 -2.64 11.38
C ASN A 51 3.02 -1.38 10.80
N TRP A 52 1.79 -1.08 11.20
CA TRP A 52 1.02 0.05 10.69
C TRP A 52 1.03 1.23 11.67
N PHE A 53 1.18 2.44 11.14
CA PHE A 53 1.03 3.68 11.90
C PHE A 53 0.46 4.81 11.03
N GLY A 54 -0.18 5.77 11.68
CA GLY A 54 -0.61 7.02 11.06
C GLY A 54 0.49 8.08 11.17
N ASP A 55 0.59 8.98 10.19
CA ASP A 55 1.34 10.23 10.33
C ASP A 55 0.40 11.43 10.53
N GLU A 56 0.98 12.59 10.85
CA GLU A 56 0.25 13.85 11.06
C GLU A 56 -0.50 14.34 9.81
N LEU A 57 -0.15 13.82 8.63
CA LEU A 57 -0.79 14.15 7.36
C LEU A 57 -1.96 13.22 7.01
N GLY A 58 -2.32 12.31 7.93
CA GLY A 58 -3.41 11.35 7.76
C GLY A 58 -3.07 10.20 6.79
N ASN A 59 -1.79 9.98 6.48
CA ASN A 59 -1.38 8.80 5.73
C ASN A 59 -1.41 7.57 6.65
N SER A 60 -1.73 6.41 6.06
CA SER A 60 -1.55 5.12 6.73
C SER A 60 -0.32 4.46 6.15
N ILE A 61 0.73 4.40 6.96
CA ILE A 61 2.04 3.91 6.57
C ILE A 61 2.21 2.50 7.14
N ALA A 62 2.62 1.56 6.29
CA ALA A 62 3.10 0.25 6.72
C ALA A 62 4.62 0.21 6.69
N VAL A 63 5.24 -0.31 7.73
CA VAL A 63 6.63 -0.79 7.69
C VAL A 63 6.60 -2.29 7.49
N ALA A 64 7.14 -2.74 6.37
CA ALA A 64 7.30 -4.14 6.02
C ALA A 64 8.70 -4.62 6.38
N THR A 65 8.80 -5.56 7.31
CA THR A 65 10.04 -6.24 7.69
C THR A 65 10.06 -7.61 7.03
N ILE A 66 11.11 -7.87 6.24
CA ILE A 66 11.34 -9.16 5.59
C ILE A 66 12.56 -9.78 6.27
N GLU A 67 12.36 -10.93 6.93
CA GLU A 67 13.44 -11.64 7.60
C GLU A 67 14.26 -12.49 6.63
N GLU A 68 13.61 -13.08 5.63
CA GLU A 68 14.25 -13.94 4.65
C GLU A 68 15.16 -13.14 3.69
N ARG A 69 16.34 -13.70 3.39
CA ARG A 69 17.16 -13.17 2.29
C ARG A 69 16.48 -13.52 0.97
N SER A 70 16.27 -12.53 0.11
CA SER A 70 15.58 -12.75 -1.16
C SER A 70 16.28 -12.04 -2.31
N ASP A 71 16.13 -12.59 -3.50
CA ASP A 71 16.53 -11.99 -4.77
C ASP A 71 15.37 -11.20 -5.41
N SER A 72 14.20 -11.16 -4.77
CA SER A 72 13.05 -10.41 -5.24
C SER A 72 12.21 -9.84 -4.09
N LEU A 73 11.53 -8.74 -4.38
CA LEU A 73 10.49 -8.20 -3.52
C LEU A 73 9.32 -7.77 -4.39
N GLN A 74 8.22 -8.48 -4.27
CA GLN A 74 6.95 -8.11 -4.87
C GLN A 74 6.03 -7.50 -3.82
N ILE A 75 5.55 -6.30 -4.08
CA ILE A 75 4.53 -5.64 -3.27
C ILE A 75 3.32 -5.41 -4.16
N THR A 76 2.14 -5.81 -3.70
CA THR A 76 0.87 -5.65 -4.42
C THR A 76 -0.17 -5.04 -3.50
N SER A 77 -0.78 -3.94 -3.93
CA SER A 77 -1.85 -3.27 -3.20
C SER A 77 -3.10 -3.11 -4.07
N GLU A 78 -4.26 -3.36 -3.48
CA GLU A 78 -5.56 -3.19 -4.11
C GLU A 78 -6.47 -2.35 -3.22
N HIS A 79 -7.07 -1.30 -3.78
CA HIS A 79 -7.97 -0.41 -3.05
C HIS A 79 -9.25 -0.18 -3.82
N LEU A 80 -10.39 -0.41 -3.17
CA LEU A 80 -11.69 0.05 -3.67
C LEU A 80 -11.98 1.40 -3.04
N VAL A 81 -12.10 2.42 -3.88
CA VAL A 81 -12.34 3.81 -3.52
C VAL A 81 -13.70 4.25 -4.01
N GLU A 82 -14.45 4.94 -3.15
CA GLU A 82 -15.72 5.57 -3.44
C GLU A 82 -15.50 7.08 -3.44
N GLN A 83 -15.72 7.71 -4.60
CA GLN A 83 -15.60 9.15 -4.78
C GLN A 83 -16.99 9.79 -4.87
N TYR A 84 -17.21 10.82 -4.07
CA TYR A 84 -18.43 11.61 -4.02
C TYR A 84 -18.15 12.92 -4.77
N GLN A 85 -18.90 13.19 -5.84
CA GLN A 85 -18.80 14.49 -6.51
C GLN A 85 -19.57 15.51 -5.67
N GLN A 86 -18.92 16.62 -5.32
CA GLN A 86 -19.64 17.79 -4.85
C GLN A 86 -20.42 18.36 -6.05
N GLN A 87 -21.75 18.38 -5.96
CA GLN A 87 -22.55 19.12 -6.92
C GLN A 87 -22.27 20.60 -6.71
N SER A 88 -21.55 21.23 -7.63
CA SER A 88 -21.57 22.68 -7.79
C SER A 88 -22.99 23.06 -8.20
N ASN A 89 -23.69 23.77 -7.30
CA ASN A 89 -25.02 24.31 -7.53
C ASN A 89 -24.95 25.53 -8.46
#